data_AF-A0A928GHU9-F1
#
_entry.id   AF-A0A928GHU9-F1
#
_cell.length_a   1.000
_cell.length_b   1.000
_cell.length_c   1.000
_cell.angle_alpha   90.00
_cell.angle_beta   90.00
_cell.angle_gamma   90.00
#
_symmetry.space_group_name_H-M   'P 1'
#
loop_
_entity.id
_entity.type
_entity.pdbx_description
1 polymer ?
#
loop_
_entity_poly.entity_id
_entity_poly.type
_entity_poly.pdbx_seq_one_letter_code
_entity_poly.pdbx_strand_id
1 'polypeptide(L)'
;MESIAAILLVVLIILGFCLSACAQNVENAVDLGLSVKWASHNIGAKSASDYGIYLAWAEMEPKTKYWFDTYKYTDSKECEQCLIDLGESICGTEYDMARQMWKGEWRLPTDTEIMELRNNCLWEWTQQDGVNGFKITGLNGNSIFLPAGGFISGENNEEVGSTCSYWGGTKSFIRNAHTIWANYDKEENSITIKCWGDYRPMGRLVRPVIDK
;
A
#
# COMPACT_ATOMS: atom_id res chain seq x y z
N MET A 1 -20.94 -43.71 18.54
CA MET A 1 -20.00 -42.82 19.27
C MET A 1 -18.91 -42.23 18.38
N GLU A 2 -18.62 -42.79 17.20
CA GLU A 2 -17.56 -42.27 16.30
C GLU A 2 -17.90 -40.95 15.60
N SER A 3 -19.18 -40.58 15.50
CA SER A 3 -19.61 -39.37 14.76
C SER A 3 -19.32 -38.04 15.49
N ILE A 4 -19.38 -37.99 16.83
CA ILE A 4 -19.24 -36.73 17.58
C ILE A 4 -17.76 -36.32 17.69
N ALA A 5 -16.86 -37.29 17.92
CA ALA A 5 -15.42 -37.02 18.04
C ALA A 5 -14.82 -36.53 16.71
N ALA A 6 -15.25 -37.09 15.57
CA ALA A 6 -14.80 -36.67 14.25
C ALA A 6 -15.28 -35.25 13.90
N ILE A 7 -16.55 -34.91 14.22
CA ILE A 7 -17.08 -33.55 14.02
C ILE A 7 -16.35 -32.54 14.92
N LEU A 8 -16.11 -32.89 16.18
CA LEU A 8 -15.40 -32.01 17.11
C LEU A 8 -13.95 -31.74 16.66
N LEU A 9 -13.27 -32.77 16.14
CA LEU A 9 -11.90 -32.65 15.62
C LEU A 9 -11.84 -31.77 14.37
N VAL A 10 -12.79 -31.91 13.44
CA VAL A 10 -12.89 -31.05 12.25
C VAL A 10 -13.20 -29.60 12.63
N VAL A 11 -14.11 -29.38 13.59
CA VAL A 11 -14.43 -28.03 14.09
C VAL A 11 -13.21 -27.39 14.79
N LEU A 12 -12.45 -28.15 15.59
CA LEU A 12 -11.22 -27.66 16.24
C LEU A 12 -10.11 -27.36 15.24
N ILE A 13 -9.98 -28.14 14.16
CA ILE A 13 -9.03 -27.87 13.07
C ILE A 13 -9.45 -26.61 12.30
N ILE A 14 -10.74 -26.46 11.95
CA ILE A 14 -11.24 -25.27 11.25
C ILE A 14 -11.10 -24.02 12.13
N LEU A 15 -11.46 -24.11 13.41
CA LEU A 15 -11.29 -23.00 14.36
C LEU A 15 -9.81 -22.68 14.57
N GLY A 16 -8.93 -23.68 14.68
CA GLY A 16 -7.49 -23.50 14.82
C GLY A 16 -6.85 -22.85 13.59
N PHE A 17 -7.26 -23.25 12.38
CA PHE A 17 -6.81 -22.61 11.14
C PHE A 17 -7.35 -21.17 11.00
N CYS A 18 -8.63 -20.92 11.32
CA CYS A 18 -9.20 -19.57 11.32
C CYS A 18 -8.50 -18.65 12.33
N LEU A 19 -8.23 -19.15 13.55
CA LEU A 19 -7.50 -18.42 14.59
C LEU A 19 -6.06 -18.14 14.18
N SER A 20 -5.37 -19.09 13.55
CA SER A 20 -4.00 -18.90 13.06
C SER A 20 -3.94 -17.89 11.91
N ALA A 21 -4.89 -17.91 10.98
CA ALA A 21 -4.94 -16.98 9.85
C ALA A 21 -5.33 -15.56 10.29
N CYS A 22 -6.23 -15.41 11.28
CA CYS A 22 -6.54 -14.09 11.83
C CYS A 22 -5.39 -13.54 12.71
N ALA A 23 -4.65 -14.41 13.40
CA ALA A 23 -3.49 -14.01 14.22
C ALA A 23 -2.30 -13.54 13.36
N GLN A 24 -1.99 -14.23 12.26
CA GLN A 24 -0.95 -13.80 11.31
C GLN A 24 -1.25 -12.42 10.68
N ASN A 25 -2.54 -12.04 10.58
CA ASN A 25 -2.95 -10.77 10.00
C ASN A 25 -2.68 -9.55 10.89
N VAL A 26 -2.38 -9.70 12.19
CA VAL A 26 -2.15 -8.55 13.09
C VAL A 26 -0.67 -8.35 13.43
N GLU A 27 0.18 -9.38 13.31
CA GLU A 27 1.61 -9.26 13.65
C GLU A 27 2.35 -8.20 12.82
N ASN A 28 1.85 -7.90 11.62
CA ASN A 28 2.43 -6.90 10.73
C ASN A 28 1.88 -5.48 10.93
N ALA A 29 0.97 -5.27 11.89
CA ALA A 29 0.34 -3.97 12.11
C ALA A 29 1.11 -3.13 13.15
N VAL A 30 1.52 -1.93 12.76
CA VAL A 30 2.22 -0.96 13.60
C VAL A 30 1.26 0.18 13.92
N ASP A 31 0.93 0.35 15.21
CA ASP A 31 0.16 1.51 15.67
C ASP A 31 1.09 2.72 15.80
N LEU A 32 0.88 3.74 14.96
CA LEU A 32 1.61 5.01 14.98
C LEU A 32 0.91 6.07 15.86
N GLY A 33 -0.14 5.70 16.58
CA GLY A 33 -0.99 6.64 17.32
C GLY A 33 -1.92 7.44 16.41
N LEU A 34 -2.21 6.92 15.21
CA LEU A 34 -3.11 7.50 14.20
C LEU A 34 -4.50 6.85 14.26
N SER A 35 -5.38 7.15 13.30
CA SER A 35 -6.71 6.52 13.19
C SER A 35 -6.67 5.03 12.84
N VAL A 36 -5.66 4.59 12.08
CA VAL A 36 -5.44 3.19 11.66
C VAL A 36 -4.06 2.68 12.07
N LYS A 37 -3.86 1.36 12.00
CA LYS A 37 -2.52 0.75 12.10
C LYS A 37 -1.95 0.57 10.69
N TRP A 38 -0.67 0.88 10.52
CA TRP A 38 0.04 0.78 9.26
C TRP A 38 0.81 -0.54 9.18
N ALA A 39 0.88 -1.12 7.98
CA ALA A 39 1.69 -2.31 7.76
C ALA A 39 3.20 -2.06 8.00
N SER A 40 3.89 -3.06 8.56
CA SER A 40 5.33 -3.00 8.82
C SER A 40 6.18 -3.03 7.54
N HIS A 41 5.66 -3.61 6.45
CA HIS A 41 6.32 -3.72 5.14
C HIS A 41 5.33 -3.58 3.98
N ASN A 42 5.85 -3.40 2.76
CA ASN A 42 5.06 -3.29 1.54
C ASN A 42 4.45 -4.64 1.14
N ILE A 43 3.41 -4.61 0.31
CA ILE A 43 2.97 -5.82 -0.39
C ILE A 43 4.13 -6.39 -1.22
N GLY A 44 4.34 -7.69 -1.13
CA GLY A 44 5.41 -8.41 -1.84
C GLY A 44 6.80 -8.26 -1.24
N ALA A 45 6.96 -7.47 -0.18
CA ALA A 45 8.21 -7.34 0.57
C ALA A 45 8.33 -8.42 1.66
N LYS A 46 9.56 -8.78 2.05
CA LYS A 46 9.81 -9.67 3.20
C LYS A 46 10.26 -8.91 4.45
N SER A 47 10.71 -7.67 4.28
CA SER A 47 11.14 -6.77 5.34
C SER A 47 10.64 -5.35 5.07
N ALA A 48 10.80 -4.45 6.04
CA ALA A 48 10.45 -3.04 5.85
C ALA A 48 11.32 -2.32 4.80
N SER A 49 12.57 -2.78 4.62
CA SER A 49 13.56 -2.20 3.70
C SER A 49 13.42 -2.71 2.25
N ASP A 50 12.80 -3.88 2.04
CA ASP A 50 12.47 -4.38 0.70
C ASP A 50 11.40 -3.50 0.02
N TYR A 51 11.60 -3.17 -1.26
CA TYR A 51 10.64 -2.36 -2.01
C TYR A 51 9.26 -3.03 -2.14
N GLY A 52 9.22 -4.35 -2.32
CA GLY A 52 8.01 -5.09 -2.62
C GLY A 52 7.69 -5.04 -4.11
N ILE A 53 6.40 -5.09 -4.45
CA ILE A 53 5.93 -5.08 -5.84
C ILE A 53 5.27 -3.75 -6.20
N TYR A 54 5.42 -3.36 -7.47
CA TYR A 54 4.72 -2.23 -8.05
C TYR A 54 3.42 -2.73 -8.66
N LEU A 55 2.32 -2.01 -8.43
CA LEU A 55 1.01 -2.34 -8.99
C LEU A 55 0.40 -1.10 -9.64
N ALA A 56 -0.38 -1.31 -10.69
CA ALA A 56 -1.28 -0.28 -11.19
C ALA A 56 -2.50 -0.20 -10.27
N TRP A 57 -3.13 0.95 -10.18
CA TRP A 57 -4.27 1.14 -9.28
C TRP A 57 -5.40 0.15 -9.62
N ALA A 58 -5.97 -0.50 -8.61
CA ALA A 58 -6.93 -1.60 -8.72
C ALA A 58 -6.46 -2.91 -9.42
N GLU A 59 -5.21 -3.03 -9.84
CA GLU A 59 -4.67 -4.28 -10.41
C GLU A 59 -3.87 -5.09 -9.37
N MET A 60 -3.88 -6.42 -9.54
CA MET A 60 -3.34 -7.36 -8.53
C MET A 60 -2.04 -8.04 -8.96
N GLU A 61 -1.62 -7.81 -10.19
CA GLU A 61 -0.45 -8.46 -10.78
C GLU A 61 0.54 -7.39 -11.27
N PRO A 62 1.85 -7.59 -11.03
CA PRO A 62 2.87 -6.71 -11.58
C PRO A 62 2.94 -6.87 -13.10
N LYS A 63 3.45 -5.84 -13.77
CA LYS A 63 3.60 -5.79 -15.23
C LYS A 63 5.03 -5.36 -15.60
N THR A 64 5.39 -5.58 -16.86
CA THR A 64 6.63 -5.03 -17.42
C THR A 64 6.46 -3.59 -17.91
N LYS A 65 5.21 -3.18 -18.20
CA LYS A 65 4.85 -1.84 -18.65
C LYS A 65 3.66 -1.30 -17.86
N TYR A 66 3.79 -0.07 -17.37
CA TYR A 66 2.78 0.68 -16.61
C TYR A 66 2.37 1.91 -17.39
N TRP A 67 1.40 1.71 -18.28
CA TRP A 67 0.88 2.75 -19.15
C TRP A 67 -0.56 2.45 -19.59
N PHE A 68 -1.25 3.43 -20.17
CA PHE A 68 -2.67 3.35 -20.51
C PHE A 68 -3.03 2.15 -21.40
N ASP A 69 -2.17 1.80 -22.35
CA ASP A 69 -2.38 0.65 -23.25
C ASP A 69 -2.42 -0.70 -22.51
N THR A 70 -1.77 -0.79 -21.36
CA THR A 70 -1.74 -1.99 -20.51
C THR A 70 -2.74 -1.98 -19.35
N TYR A 71 -3.46 -0.87 -19.11
CA TYR A 71 -4.30 -0.72 -17.92
C TYR A 71 -5.64 -1.43 -17.99
N LYS A 72 -5.99 -2.27 -17.01
CA LYS A 72 -7.17 -3.15 -17.08
C LYS A 72 -8.51 -2.42 -17.07
N TYR A 73 -8.66 -1.34 -16.31
CA TYR A 73 -9.95 -0.72 -16.02
C TYR A 73 -10.21 0.53 -16.87
N THR A 74 -10.30 0.33 -18.19
CA THR A 74 -10.52 1.40 -19.18
C THR A 74 -11.39 0.90 -20.34
N ASP A 75 -12.27 1.76 -20.85
CA ASP A 75 -13.13 1.50 -22.01
C ASP A 75 -12.38 1.71 -23.34
N SER A 76 -11.28 2.46 -23.32
CA SER A 76 -10.38 2.66 -24.47
C SER A 76 -8.94 2.81 -24.01
N LYS A 77 -8.01 2.17 -24.73
CA LYS A 77 -6.57 2.21 -24.46
C LYS A 77 -5.91 3.47 -25.01
N GLU A 78 -6.60 4.16 -25.91
CA GLU A 78 -6.18 5.35 -26.64
C GLU A 78 -6.66 6.65 -25.98
N CYS A 79 -7.48 6.55 -24.92
CA CYS A 79 -8.12 7.67 -24.23
C CYS A 79 -7.81 7.63 -22.73
N GLU A 80 -7.02 8.59 -22.24
CA GLU A 80 -6.60 8.65 -20.82
C GLU A 80 -7.75 8.90 -19.83
N GLN A 81 -8.88 9.41 -20.33
CA GLN A 81 -10.05 9.76 -19.53
C GLN A 81 -11.15 8.69 -19.56
N CYS A 82 -11.02 7.69 -20.43
CA CYS A 82 -12.04 6.66 -20.65
C CYS A 82 -11.92 5.53 -19.62
N LEU A 83 -11.82 5.88 -18.34
CA LEU A 83 -11.60 4.93 -17.25
C LEU A 83 -12.94 4.36 -16.75
N ILE A 84 -12.95 3.07 -16.45
CA ILE A 84 -14.11 2.43 -15.80
C ILE A 84 -14.25 3.02 -14.39
N ASP A 85 -15.47 3.40 -14.02
CA ASP A 85 -15.76 3.90 -12.67
C ASP A 85 -15.77 2.74 -11.67
N LEU A 86 -14.84 2.78 -10.73
CA LEU A 86 -14.70 1.78 -9.65
C LEU A 86 -15.27 2.31 -8.32
N GLY A 87 -15.98 3.43 -8.37
CA GLY A 87 -16.48 4.16 -7.20
C GLY A 87 -15.49 5.19 -6.67
N GLU A 88 -15.94 5.92 -5.65
CA GLU A 88 -15.16 7.00 -5.03
C GLU A 88 -14.00 6.49 -4.16
N SER A 89 -14.06 5.23 -3.74
CA SER A 89 -12.98 4.56 -3.04
C SER A 89 -13.01 3.07 -3.34
N ILE A 90 -11.84 2.49 -3.59
CA ILE A 90 -11.67 1.04 -3.70
C ILE A 90 -11.34 0.38 -2.36
N CYS A 91 -11.12 1.15 -1.27
CA CYS A 91 -10.69 0.61 0.02
C CYS A 91 -11.63 -0.50 0.52
N GLY A 92 -11.08 -1.69 0.80
CA GLY A 92 -11.82 -2.85 1.30
C GLY A 92 -12.73 -3.55 0.26
N THR A 93 -12.80 -3.05 -0.98
CA THR A 93 -13.60 -3.65 -2.06
C THR A 93 -12.88 -4.81 -2.74
N GLU A 94 -13.51 -5.42 -3.75
CA GLU A 94 -12.86 -6.41 -4.62
C GLU A 94 -11.68 -5.85 -5.43
N TYR A 95 -11.64 -4.52 -5.62
CA TYR A 95 -10.59 -3.80 -6.34
C TYR A 95 -9.41 -3.39 -5.44
N ASP A 96 -9.49 -3.62 -4.12
CA ASP A 96 -8.42 -3.30 -3.19
C ASP A 96 -7.32 -4.36 -3.20
N MET A 97 -6.17 -4.03 -3.78
CA MET A 97 -5.02 -4.93 -3.82
C MET A 97 -4.49 -5.36 -2.46
N ALA A 98 -4.56 -4.52 -1.43
CA ALA A 98 -4.18 -4.91 -0.08
C ALA A 98 -5.15 -5.95 0.48
N ARG A 99 -6.46 -5.74 0.31
CA ARG A 99 -7.50 -6.71 0.70
C ARG A 99 -7.33 -8.03 -0.03
N GLN A 100 -7.08 -7.98 -1.35
CA GLN A 100 -6.97 -9.19 -2.15
C GLN A 100 -5.70 -9.99 -1.86
N MET A 101 -4.57 -9.32 -1.58
CA MET A 101 -3.28 -10.00 -1.41
C MET A 101 -2.99 -10.39 0.03
N TRP A 102 -3.29 -9.52 1.01
CA TRP A 102 -3.05 -9.80 2.43
C TRP A 102 -4.27 -10.40 3.16
N LYS A 103 -5.45 -10.39 2.52
CA LYS A 103 -6.71 -10.93 3.07
C LYS A 103 -7.08 -10.25 4.40
N GLY A 104 -8.04 -10.82 5.12
CA GLY A 104 -8.51 -10.27 6.40
C GLY A 104 -9.05 -8.85 6.23
N GLU A 105 -8.80 -7.98 7.19
CA GLU A 105 -9.28 -6.59 7.21
C GLU A 105 -8.28 -5.59 6.61
N TRP A 106 -7.17 -6.07 6.05
CA TRP A 106 -6.21 -5.22 5.34
C TRP A 106 -6.86 -4.54 4.14
N ARG A 107 -6.53 -3.26 3.96
CA ARG A 107 -7.00 -2.42 2.87
C ARG A 107 -5.97 -1.36 2.51
N LEU A 108 -6.14 -0.72 1.36
CA LEU A 108 -5.45 0.51 1.04
C LEU A 108 -5.85 1.61 2.04
N PRO A 109 -4.96 2.56 2.33
CA PRO A 109 -5.32 3.73 3.10
C PRO A 109 -6.23 4.66 2.28
N THR A 110 -7.17 5.30 2.95
CA THR A 110 -7.92 6.42 2.38
C THR A 110 -7.03 7.65 2.22
N ASP A 111 -7.47 8.62 1.43
CA ASP A 111 -6.83 9.95 1.34
C ASP A 111 -6.78 10.65 2.70
N THR A 112 -7.80 10.50 3.55
CA THR A 112 -7.82 11.07 4.90
C THR A 112 -6.72 10.45 5.77
N GLU A 113 -6.55 9.13 5.74
CA GLU A 113 -5.49 8.42 6.49
C GLU A 113 -4.09 8.73 5.95
N ILE A 114 -3.94 8.90 4.63
CA ILE A 114 -2.69 9.38 4.02
C ILE A 114 -2.37 10.79 4.50
N MET A 115 -3.35 11.69 4.52
CA MET A 115 -3.16 13.06 5.03
C MET A 115 -2.81 13.06 6.51
N GLU A 116 -3.42 12.18 7.30
CA GLU A 116 -3.08 12.01 8.71
C GLU A 116 -1.62 11.60 8.91
N LEU A 117 -1.14 10.57 8.17
CA LEU A 117 0.27 10.15 8.19
C LEU A 117 1.22 11.28 7.81
N ARG A 118 0.88 12.05 6.75
CA ARG A 118 1.69 13.19 6.29
C ARG A 118 1.79 14.29 7.34
N ASN A 119 0.67 14.65 7.97
CA ASN A 119 0.57 15.86 8.77
C ASN A 119 0.93 15.63 10.24
N ASN A 120 0.75 14.41 10.76
CA ASN A 120 0.86 14.12 12.19
C ASN A 120 2.08 13.28 12.55
N CYS A 121 2.87 12.79 11.58
CA CYS A 121 4.09 12.03 11.84
C CYS A 121 5.35 12.81 11.49
N LEU A 122 6.44 12.48 12.16
CA LEU A 122 7.77 12.98 11.84
C LEU A 122 8.38 12.12 10.72
N TRP A 123 8.82 12.76 9.64
CA TRP A 123 9.49 12.12 8.52
C TRP A 123 10.98 12.44 8.54
N GLU A 124 11.82 11.41 8.57
CA GLU A 124 13.27 11.53 8.59
C GLU A 124 13.88 10.71 7.45
N TRP A 125 14.75 11.33 6.66
CA TRP A 125 15.54 10.63 5.66
C TRP A 125 16.63 9.81 6.34
N THR A 126 16.71 8.51 6.02
CA THR A 126 17.68 7.61 6.64
C THR A 126 17.96 6.39 5.75
N GLN A 127 18.70 5.44 6.29
CA GLN A 127 18.99 4.15 5.67
C GLN A 127 18.63 3.03 6.65
N GLN A 128 17.94 2.01 6.15
CA GLN A 128 17.69 0.77 6.89
C GLN A 128 18.19 -0.41 6.05
N ASP A 129 19.02 -1.26 6.63
CA ASP A 129 19.62 -2.43 5.96
C ASP A 129 20.34 -2.10 4.64
N GLY A 130 20.97 -0.92 4.56
CA GLY A 130 21.64 -0.46 3.35
C GLY A 130 20.70 0.16 2.29
N VAL A 131 19.38 0.19 2.53
CA VAL A 131 18.39 0.77 1.63
C VAL A 131 17.99 2.16 2.10
N ASN A 132 18.07 3.14 1.21
CA ASN A 132 17.63 4.51 1.48
C ASN A 132 16.10 4.59 1.62
N GLY A 133 15.61 5.47 2.49
CA GLY A 133 14.17 5.69 2.64
C GLY A 133 13.83 6.64 3.79
N PHE A 134 12.55 6.63 4.16
CA PHE A 134 12.01 7.50 5.18
C PHE A 134 11.61 6.70 6.41
N LYS A 135 12.19 7.05 7.56
CA LYS A 135 11.66 6.63 8.85
C LYS A 135 10.53 7.59 9.21
N ILE A 136 9.36 7.02 9.50
CA ILE A 136 8.16 7.77 9.86
C ILE A 136 7.82 7.43 11.30
N THR A 137 7.91 8.41 12.19
CA THR A 137 7.64 8.25 13.62
C THR A 137 6.30 8.87 13.97
N GLY A 138 5.42 8.05 14.56
CA GLY A 138 4.07 8.41 14.96
C GLY A 138 3.99 9.19 16.27
N LEU A 139 2.78 9.64 16.61
CA LEU A 139 2.49 10.42 17.82
C LEU A 139 2.80 9.67 19.12
N ASN A 140 2.75 8.34 19.06
CA ASN A 140 3.05 7.46 20.20
C ASN A 140 4.51 6.99 20.25
N GLY A 141 5.38 7.49 19.36
CA GLY A 141 6.81 7.15 19.31
C GLY A 141 7.15 5.86 18.55
N ASN A 142 6.16 5.07 18.13
CA ASN A 142 6.40 3.94 17.22
C ASN A 142 6.76 4.45 15.83
N SER A 143 7.42 3.62 15.02
CA SER A 143 7.84 4.02 13.67
C SER A 143 7.71 2.90 12.64
N ILE A 144 7.53 3.31 11.39
CA ILE A 144 7.66 2.46 10.20
C ILE A 144 8.78 3.00 9.30
N PHE A 145 9.27 2.17 8.40
CA PHE A 145 10.20 2.58 7.34
C PHE A 145 9.55 2.39 5.97
N LEU A 146 9.56 3.46 5.17
CA LEU A 146 9.15 3.45 3.77
C LEU A 146 10.39 3.54 2.89
N PRO A 147 10.77 2.46 2.19
CA PRO A 147 11.96 2.48 1.37
C PRO A 147 11.75 3.39 0.16
N ALA A 148 12.82 4.05 -0.29
CA ALA A 148 12.81 4.93 -1.44
C ALA A 148 12.84 4.11 -2.75
N GLY A 149 11.78 3.35 -3.01
CA GLY A 149 11.65 2.54 -4.23
C GLY A 149 11.26 3.33 -5.48
N GLY A 150 10.93 4.61 -5.36
CA GLY A 150 10.47 5.41 -6.49
C GLY A 150 9.15 4.88 -7.05
N PHE A 151 9.05 4.85 -8.38
CA PHE A 151 7.87 4.38 -9.07
C PHE A 151 8.15 3.89 -10.50
N ILE A 152 7.16 3.29 -11.17
CA ILE A 152 7.30 2.86 -12.58
C ILE A 152 6.38 3.67 -13.50
N SER A 153 6.93 4.16 -14.60
CA SER A 153 6.21 4.83 -15.69
C SER A 153 6.67 4.24 -17.03
N GLY A 154 5.75 3.70 -17.81
CA GLY A 154 6.12 2.88 -18.96
C GLY A 154 6.93 1.66 -18.50
N GLU A 155 8.16 1.53 -18.98
CA GLU A 155 9.06 0.41 -18.65
C GLU A 155 10.21 0.83 -17.72
N ASN A 156 10.22 2.09 -17.26
CA ASN A 156 11.32 2.67 -16.50
C ASN A 156 11.00 2.74 -15.01
N ASN A 157 11.98 2.36 -14.18
CA ASN A 157 11.97 2.70 -12.77
C ASN A 157 12.47 4.14 -12.62
N GLU A 158 11.65 4.99 -12.05
CA GLU A 158 11.88 6.41 -11.87
C GLU A 158 12.20 6.70 -10.39
N GLU A 159 13.17 7.59 -10.16
CA GLU A 159 13.46 8.17 -8.83
C GLU A 159 13.83 7.17 -7.71
N VAL A 160 14.26 5.95 -8.08
CA VAL A 160 14.71 4.93 -7.13
C VAL A 160 15.89 5.47 -6.31
N GLY A 161 15.81 5.30 -5.00
CA GLY A 161 16.85 5.70 -4.04
C GLY A 161 16.72 7.13 -3.53
N SER A 162 15.76 7.92 -4.00
CA SER A 162 15.47 9.28 -3.51
C SER A 162 14.00 9.53 -3.17
N THR A 163 13.06 8.78 -3.76
CA THR A 163 11.63 8.98 -3.52
C THR A 163 10.90 7.72 -3.10
N CYS A 164 9.81 7.90 -2.38
CA CYS A 164 8.86 6.85 -2.11
C CYS A 164 7.48 7.27 -2.62
N SER A 165 6.79 6.39 -3.35
CA SER A 165 5.51 6.70 -3.97
C SER A 165 4.51 5.55 -3.80
N TYR A 166 3.37 5.84 -3.17
CA TYR A 166 2.42 4.83 -2.73
C TYR A 166 0.99 5.15 -3.15
N TRP A 167 0.23 4.09 -3.48
CA TRP A 167 -1.20 4.21 -3.73
C TRP A 167 -2.00 4.40 -2.44
N GLY A 168 -2.99 5.29 -2.51
CA GLY A 168 -4.19 5.26 -1.67
C GLY A 168 -5.38 4.65 -2.42
N GLY A 169 -6.41 4.28 -1.69
CA GLY A 169 -7.63 3.69 -2.27
C GLY A 169 -8.72 4.71 -2.62
N THR A 170 -8.61 5.98 -2.22
CA THR A 170 -9.57 7.02 -2.61
C THR A 170 -9.30 7.51 -4.05
N LYS A 171 -10.37 7.67 -4.84
CA LYS A 171 -10.34 8.30 -6.16
C LYS A 171 -9.94 9.77 -6.02
N SER A 172 -9.05 10.24 -6.90
CA SER A 172 -8.69 11.66 -6.95
C SER A 172 -9.40 12.36 -8.11
N PHE A 173 -9.81 13.62 -7.90
CA PHE A 173 -10.32 14.48 -8.97
C PHE A 173 -9.27 14.75 -10.06
N ILE A 174 -8.00 14.71 -9.70
CA ILE A 174 -6.89 14.86 -10.64
C ILE A 174 -6.37 13.46 -10.94
N ARG A 175 -6.39 13.05 -12.21
CA ARG A 175 -5.77 11.79 -12.68
C ARG A 175 -6.29 10.47 -12.06
N ASN A 176 -7.35 10.52 -11.25
CA ASN A 176 -8.23 9.40 -10.86
C ASN A 176 -7.75 8.41 -9.78
N ALA A 177 -6.57 8.59 -9.17
CA ALA A 177 -6.16 7.83 -7.98
C ALA A 177 -5.27 8.65 -7.05
N HIS A 178 -5.56 8.66 -5.74
CA HIS A 178 -4.77 9.43 -4.77
C HIS A 178 -3.46 8.71 -4.41
N THR A 179 -2.40 9.48 -4.17
CA THR A 179 -1.07 8.98 -3.79
C THR A 179 -0.49 9.76 -2.63
N ILE A 180 0.50 9.16 -1.97
CA ILE A 180 1.51 9.90 -1.21
C ILE A 180 2.85 9.74 -1.91
N TRP A 181 3.54 10.86 -2.10
CA TRP A 181 4.89 10.92 -2.66
C TRP A 181 5.77 11.73 -1.70
N ALA A 182 6.93 11.19 -1.35
CA ALA A 182 7.94 11.89 -0.58
C ALA A 182 9.29 11.80 -1.29
N ASN A 183 10.03 12.90 -1.28
CA ASN A 183 11.35 13.03 -1.87
C ASN A 183 12.32 13.65 -0.88
N TYR A 184 13.54 13.13 -0.90
CA TYR A 184 14.68 13.75 -0.27
C TYR A 184 15.54 14.41 -1.34
N ASP A 185 15.66 15.72 -1.27
CA ASP A 185 16.58 16.49 -2.09
C ASP A 185 17.93 16.55 -1.38
N LYS A 186 18.94 15.93 -1.99
CA LYS A 186 20.30 15.86 -1.43
C LYS A 186 21.03 17.19 -1.52
N GLU A 187 20.75 18.00 -2.53
CA GLU A 187 21.42 19.29 -2.73
C GLU A 187 20.93 20.32 -1.72
N GLU A 188 19.62 20.33 -1.48
CA GLU A 188 18.99 21.21 -0.48
C GLU A 188 18.96 20.63 0.93
N ASN A 189 19.28 19.34 1.08
CA ASN A 189 19.12 18.57 2.32
C ASN A 189 17.71 18.74 2.90
N SER A 190 16.70 18.61 2.04
CA SER A 190 15.30 18.90 2.37
C SER A 190 14.40 17.70 2.07
N ILE A 191 13.28 17.59 2.80
CA ILE A 191 12.25 16.57 2.56
C ILE A 191 11.00 17.29 2.06
N THR A 192 10.47 16.81 0.94
CA THR A 192 9.20 17.27 0.38
C THR A 192 8.20 16.13 0.37
N ILE A 193 7.02 16.34 0.97
CA ILE A 193 5.93 15.35 1.01
C ILE A 193 4.68 15.94 0.37
N LYS A 194 4.15 15.25 -0.63
CA LYS A 194 2.98 15.67 -1.41
C LYS A 194 1.94 14.56 -1.47
N CYS A 195 0.69 14.98 -1.40
CA CYS A 195 -0.49 14.14 -1.56
C CYS A 195 -1.28 14.70 -2.73
N TRP A 196 -1.35 13.95 -3.82
CA TRP A 196 -2.03 14.39 -5.03
C TRP A 196 -2.60 13.20 -5.81
N GLY A 197 -3.38 13.52 -6.83
CA GLY A 197 -3.86 12.55 -7.77
C GLY A 197 -2.83 12.19 -8.85
N ASP A 198 -2.79 10.92 -9.22
CA ASP A 198 -1.92 10.39 -10.25
C ASP A 198 -2.65 9.38 -11.14
N TYR A 199 -2.07 9.09 -12.31
CA TYR A 199 -2.67 8.25 -13.33
C TYR A 199 -2.71 6.79 -12.87
N ARG A 200 -3.92 6.21 -12.82
CA ARG A 200 -4.16 4.80 -12.43
C ARG A 200 -3.22 3.76 -13.09
N PRO A 201 -2.79 3.89 -14.35
CA PRO A 201 -1.89 2.92 -14.98
C PRO A 201 -0.48 2.87 -14.42
N MET A 202 -0.03 3.88 -13.66
CA MET A 202 1.35 3.95 -13.18
C MET A 202 1.67 2.83 -12.18
N GLY A 203 2.93 2.43 -12.10
CA GLY A 203 3.36 1.48 -11.07
C GLY A 203 3.70 2.23 -9.79
N ARG A 204 3.00 1.93 -8.70
CA ARG A 204 3.34 2.46 -7.36
C ARG A 204 3.43 1.31 -6.36
N LEU A 205 4.15 1.56 -5.28
CA LEU A 205 4.22 0.63 -4.16
C LEU A 205 2.92 0.69 -3.34
N VAL A 206 2.72 -0.33 -2.50
CA VAL A 206 1.53 -0.44 -1.67
C VAL A 206 1.90 -0.72 -0.23
N ARG A 207 1.42 0.15 0.66
CA ARG A 207 1.55 0.01 2.11
C ARG A 207 0.15 -0.12 2.73
N PRO A 208 -0.29 -1.34 3.06
CA PRO A 208 -1.62 -1.58 3.64
C PRO A 208 -1.84 -0.91 5.00
N VAL A 209 -3.12 -0.73 5.35
CA VAL A 209 -3.59 -0.36 6.69
C VAL A 209 -4.68 -1.32 7.16
N ILE A 210 -4.89 -1.34 8.47
CA ILE A 210 -5.96 -2.08 9.12
C ILE A 210 -6.61 -1.22 10.23
N ASP A 211 -7.92 -1.38 10.39
CA ASP A 211 -8.69 -0.69 11.42
C ASP A 211 -8.32 -1.17 12.83
N LYS A 212 -8.66 -0.38 13.85
CA LYS A 212 -8.27 -0.61 15.26
C LYS A 212 -9.25 -1.48 16.04
#